data_AF-A0A9Q1I8Y4-F1
#
_entry.id   AF-A0A9Q1I8Y4-F1
#
_cell.length_a   1.000
_cell.length_b   1.000
_cell.length_c   1.000
_cell.angle_alpha   90.00
_cell.angle_beta   90.00
_cell.angle_gamma   90.00
#
_symmetry.space_group_name_H-M   'P 1'
#
loop_
_entity.id
_entity.type
_entity.pdbx_description
1 polymer ?
#
loop_
_entity_poly.entity_id
_entity_poly.type
_entity_poly.pdbx_seq_one_letter_code
_entity_poly.pdbx_strand_id
1 'polypeptide(L)'
;MWTSINMDSYLGVTCHYITKETKLATVLLGVTRFPQSHTAVNIKEAQNVLMESWGISMEKIHCLVTDNAANMLASAQLLRVRHIRCFAHTLNLVVKKALDQTPELQDIQLRAKSVVTLFRTSCKAKEKLCVVQEMMAAVIMGK
;
A
#
# COMPACT_ATOMS: atom_id res chain seq x y z
N MET A 1 0.42 -0.58 5.48
CA MET A 1 1.64 0.23 5.74
C MET A 1 2.21 0.65 4.40
N TRP A 2 2.90 1.78 4.30
CA TRP A 2 3.58 2.15 3.06
C TRP A 2 4.85 2.94 3.33
N THR A 3 5.72 3.01 2.32
CA THR A 3 6.88 3.88 2.29
C THR A 3 6.63 4.97 1.25
N SER A 4 6.82 6.23 1.62
CA SER A 4 6.64 7.38 0.74
C SER A 4 7.75 7.47 -0.31
N ILE A 5 7.57 8.35 -1.29
CA ILE A 5 8.63 8.67 -2.27
C ILE A 5 9.87 9.30 -1.62
N ASN A 6 9.72 9.87 -0.42
CA ASN A 6 10.81 10.45 0.37
C ASN A 6 11.45 9.41 1.30
N MET A 7 11.13 8.11 1.12
CA MET A 7 11.65 7.00 1.93
C MET A 7 11.21 7.02 3.40
N ASP A 8 10.13 7.75 3.72
CA ASP A 8 9.52 7.72 5.04
C ASP A 8 8.45 6.63 5.13
N SER A 9 8.52 5.80 6.16
CA SER A 9 7.52 4.78 6.43
C SER A 9 6.35 5.32 7.24
N TYR A 10 5.14 4.84 6.93
CA TYR A 10 3.90 5.23 7.58
C TYR A 10 2.98 4.04 7.88
N LEU A 11 2.30 4.11 9.02
CA LEU A 11 1.23 3.20 9.40
C LEU A 11 -0.09 3.97 9.45
N GLY A 12 -1.04 3.60 8.60
CA GLY A 12 -2.42 4.04 8.68
C GLY A 12 -3.28 2.96 9.33
N VAL A 13 -4.18 3.35 10.23
CA VAL A 13 -5.20 2.47 10.81
C VAL A 13 -6.58 3.07 10.54
N THR A 14 -7.43 2.30 9.86
CA THR A 14 -8.82 2.68 9.54
C THR A 14 -9.76 1.68 10.20
N CYS A 15 -10.75 2.20 10.91
CA CYS A 15 -11.80 1.42 11.54
C CYS A 15 -13.02 1.35 10.60
N HIS A 16 -13.61 0.17 10.51
CA HIS A 16 -14.84 -0.07 9.78
C HIS A 16 -15.85 -0.75 10.70
N TYR A 17 -17.09 -0.28 10.71
CA TYR A 17 -18.16 -0.84 11.53
C TYR A 17 -19.53 -0.63 10.86
N ILE A 18 -20.55 -1.35 11.35
CA ILE A 18 -21.92 -1.21 10.87
C ILE A 18 -22.71 -0.34 11.85
N THR A 19 -23.38 0.70 11.36
CA THR A 19 -24.22 1.57 12.19
C THR A 19 -25.56 0.91 12.51
N LYS A 20 -26.36 1.53 13.39
CA LYS A 20 -27.71 1.04 13.74
C LYS A 20 -28.64 0.98 12.53
N GLU A 21 -28.39 1.83 11.53
CA GLU A 21 -29.11 1.91 10.26
C GLU A 21 -28.57 0.90 9.23
N THR A 22 -27.76 -0.07 9.63
CA THR A 22 -27.16 -1.10 8.78
C THR A 22 -26.25 -0.57 7.67
N LYS A 23 -25.65 0.60 7.89
CA LYS A 23 -24.72 1.23 6.94
C LYS A 23 -23.28 0.97 7.35
N LEU A 24 -22.40 0.75 6.36
CA LEU A 24 -20.96 0.69 6.60
C LEU A 24 -20.43 2.09 6.89
N ALA A 25 -19.89 2.28 8.09
CA ALA A 25 -19.14 3.46 8.48
C ALA A 25 -17.64 3.17 8.40
N THR A 26 -16.88 4.20 8.01
CA THR A 26 -15.42 4.15 7.88
C THR A 26 -14.83 5.38 8.56
N VAL A 27 -13.87 5.17 9.45
CA VAL A 27 -13.19 6.24 10.18
C VAL A 27 -11.69 6.00 10.16
N LEU A 28 -10.93 6.96 9.67
CA LEU A 28 -9.47 6.96 9.78
C LEU A 28 -9.10 7.28 11.24
N LEU A 29 -8.57 6.31 11.97
CA LEU A 29 -8.13 6.52 13.35
C LEU A 29 -6.84 7.34 13.40
N GLY A 30 -5.98 7.14 12.40
CA GLY A 30 -4.78 7.96 12.24
C GLY A 30 -3.82 7.43 11.17
N VAL A 31 -2.90 8.31 10.79
CA VAL A 31 -1.70 8.00 10.01
C VAL A 31 -0.51 8.45 10.83
N THR A 32 0.33 7.51 11.25
CA THR A 32 1.52 7.79 12.03
C THR A 32 2.76 7.53 11.20
N ARG A 33 3.74 8.43 11.30
CA ARG A 33 5.09 8.16 10.80
C ARG A 33 5.66 7.01 11.62
N PHE A 34 6.32 6.07 10.95
CA PHE A 34 6.82 4.83 11.53
C PHE A 34 8.31 4.65 11.21
N PRO A 35 9.22 5.45 11.82
CA PRO A 35 10.65 5.42 11.49
C PRO A 35 11.39 4.22 12.10
N GLN A 36 10.76 3.50 13.01
CA GLN A 36 11.31 2.32 13.67
C GLN A 36 11.29 1.09 12.77
N SER A 37 12.06 0.06 13.11
CA SER A 37 12.03 -1.23 12.42
C SER A 37 10.62 -1.80 12.34
N HIS A 38 10.23 -2.31 11.16
CA HIS A 38 8.90 -2.86 10.89
C HIS A 38 8.68 -4.25 11.52
N THR A 39 9.10 -4.45 12.76
CA THR A 39 8.88 -5.71 13.49
C THR A 39 7.41 -5.85 13.87
N ALA A 40 6.96 -7.10 14.02
CA ALA A 40 5.59 -7.39 14.43
C ALA A 40 5.21 -6.72 15.76
N VAL A 41 6.15 -6.64 16.71
CA VAL A 41 5.95 -6.01 18.03
C VAL A 41 5.73 -4.51 17.88
N ASN A 42 6.58 -3.82 17.12
CA ASN A 42 6.46 -2.37 16.91
C ASN A 42 5.17 -2.01 16.18
N ILE A 43 4.77 -2.83 15.19
CA ILE A 43 3.53 -2.66 14.45
C ILE A 43 2.33 -2.86 15.38
N LYS A 44 2.33 -3.95 16.16
CA LYS A 44 1.29 -4.23 17.17
C LYS A 44 1.12 -3.06 18.12
N GLU A 45 2.23 -2.49 18.58
CA GLU A 45 2.19 -1.40 19.56
C GLU A 45 1.59 -0.12 18.96
N ALA A 46 2.02 0.27 17.76
CA ALA A 46 1.45 1.43 17.09
C ALA A 46 -0.03 1.26 16.71
N GLN A 47 -0.44 0.04 16.35
CA GLN A 47 -1.85 -0.30 16.16
C GLN A 47 -2.64 -0.15 17.46
N ASN A 48 -2.12 -0.68 18.57
CA ASN A 48 -2.75 -0.62 19.88
C ASN A 48 -2.93 0.82 20.35
N VAL A 49 -1.88 1.64 20.30
CA VAL A 49 -1.92 3.06 20.70
C VAL A 49 -2.98 3.85 19.92
N LEU A 50 -3.10 3.62 18.61
CA LEU A 50 -4.11 4.28 17.78
C LEU A 50 -5.55 3.83 18.10
N MET A 51 -5.75 2.60 18.54
CA MET A 51 -7.08 2.11 18.91
C MET A 51 -7.46 2.55 20.33
N GLU A 52 -6.53 2.47 21.28
CA GLU A 52 -6.70 2.91 22.66
C GLU A 52 -6.99 4.41 22.76
N SER A 53 -6.33 5.25 21.94
CA SER A 53 -6.58 6.71 21.93
C SER A 53 -8.02 7.07 21.50
N TRP A 54 -8.71 6.16 20.83
CA TRP A 54 -10.13 6.28 20.46
C TRP A 54 -11.07 5.52 21.42
N GLY A 55 -10.55 4.94 22.52
CA GLY A 55 -11.33 4.12 23.44
C GLY A 55 -11.82 2.81 22.84
N ILE A 56 -11.14 2.32 21.80
CA ILE A 56 -11.42 1.04 21.15
C ILE A 56 -10.56 -0.03 21.81
N SER A 57 -11.20 -0.83 22.63
CA SER A 57 -10.60 -1.96 23.32
C SER A 57 -10.57 -3.20 22.42
N MET A 58 -9.62 -4.11 22.65
CA MET A 58 -9.38 -5.27 21.77
C MET A 58 -10.59 -6.17 21.61
N GLU A 59 -11.42 -6.32 22.65
CA GLU A 59 -12.63 -7.14 22.63
C GLU A 59 -13.72 -6.61 21.69
N LYS A 60 -13.66 -5.34 21.29
CA LYS A 60 -14.57 -4.76 20.29
C LYS A 60 -14.16 -5.06 18.85
N ILE A 61 -12.95 -5.58 18.65
CA ILE A 61 -12.38 -5.80 17.32
C ILE A 61 -12.70 -7.21 16.84
N HIS A 62 -13.58 -7.32 15.86
CA HIS A 62 -13.92 -8.61 15.26
C HIS A 62 -12.77 -9.16 14.40
N CYS A 63 -12.10 -8.31 13.63
CA CYS A 63 -10.99 -8.72 12.78
C CYS A 63 -10.08 -7.54 12.43
N LEU A 64 -8.85 -7.88 12.02
CA LEU A 64 -7.88 -6.95 11.47
C LEU A 64 -7.55 -7.35 10.03
N VAL A 65 -7.63 -6.37 9.11
CA VAL A 65 -7.30 -6.56 7.70
C VAL A 65 -5.98 -5.87 7.38
N THR A 66 -5.01 -6.60 6.85
CA THR A 66 -3.69 -6.04 6.51
C THR A 66 -3.16 -6.60 5.19
N ASP A 67 -2.12 -5.96 4.64
CA ASP A 67 -1.33 -6.57 3.56
C ASP A 67 -0.68 -7.87 4.06
N ASN A 68 -0.42 -8.81 3.15
CA ASN A 68 0.02 -10.16 3.54
C ASN A 68 1.49 -10.21 3.99
N ALA A 69 2.10 -9.09 4.38
CA ALA A 69 3.47 -9.06 4.85
C ALA A 69 3.62 -9.84 6.17
N ALA A 70 4.69 -10.63 6.28
CA ALA A 70 4.91 -11.52 7.42
C ALA A 70 4.77 -10.81 8.79
N ASN A 71 5.31 -9.59 8.91
CA ASN A 71 5.23 -8.82 10.16
C ASN A 71 3.83 -8.29 10.47
N MET A 72 2.99 -8.05 9.45
CA MET A 72 1.59 -7.64 9.65
C MET A 72 0.72 -8.83 10.08
N LEU A 73 1.00 -10.04 9.56
CA LEU A 73 0.34 -11.26 10.04
C LEU A 73 0.73 -11.55 11.49
N ALA A 74 2.03 -11.47 11.80
CA ALA A 74 2.53 -11.68 13.14
C ALA A 74 2.02 -10.62 14.13
N SER A 75 1.87 -9.35 13.72
CA SER A 75 1.30 -8.31 14.61
C SER A 75 -0.16 -8.61 14.98
N ALA A 76 -0.96 -9.08 14.01
CA ALA A 76 -2.34 -9.50 14.27
C ALA A 76 -2.42 -10.69 15.24
N GLN A 77 -1.51 -11.65 15.11
CA GLN A 77 -1.38 -12.78 16.04
C GLN A 77 -1.01 -12.31 17.46
N LEU A 78 -0.07 -11.36 17.58
CA LEU A 78 0.32 -10.77 18.86
C LEU A 78 -0.83 -10.00 19.52
N LEU A 79 -1.66 -9.30 18.72
CA LEU A 79 -2.89 -8.65 19.19
C LEU A 79 -3.99 -9.65 19.56
N ARG A 80 -3.84 -10.94 19.21
CA ARG A 80 -4.86 -11.99 19.38
C ARG A 80 -6.18 -11.65 18.69
N VAL A 81 -6.11 -10.91 17.58
CA VAL A 81 -7.26 -10.54 16.76
C VAL A 81 -7.30 -11.45 15.53
N ARG A 82 -8.50 -11.87 15.13
CA ARG A 82 -8.70 -12.61 13.88
C ARG A 82 -8.14 -11.81 12.70
N HIS A 83 -7.20 -12.38 11.97
CA HIS A 83 -6.62 -11.74 10.79
C HIS A 83 -7.38 -12.12 9.52
N ILE A 84 -7.60 -11.14 8.64
CA ILE A 84 -8.08 -11.32 7.28
C ILE A 84 -7.07 -10.71 6.31
N ARG A 85 -6.75 -11.45 5.26
CA ARG A 85 -5.84 -11.01 4.21
C ARG A 85 -6.47 -9.91 3.36
N CYS A 86 -5.72 -8.87 3.05
CA CYS A 86 -6.17 -7.84 2.11
C CYS A 86 -6.42 -8.47 0.73
N PHE A 87 -7.66 -8.35 0.24
CA PHE A 87 -8.06 -8.89 -1.06
C PHE A 87 -7.28 -8.24 -2.20
N ALA A 88 -7.18 -6.91 -2.22
CA ALA A 88 -6.46 -6.17 -3.26
C ALA A 88 -4.98 -6.59 -3.34
N HIS A 89 -4.33 -6.74 -2.19
CA HIS A 89 -2.94 -7.21 -2.15
C HIS A 89 -2.83 -8.67 -2.65
N THR A 90 -3.77 -9.53 -2.24
CA THR A 90 -3.81 -10.94 -2.69
C THR A 90 -4.01 -11.02 -4.20
N LEU A 91 -4.91 -10.23 -4.77
CA LEU A 91 -5.13 -10.17 -6.23
C LEU A 91 -3.87 -9.69 -6.97
N ASN A 92 -3.20 -8.66 -6.46
CA ASN A 92 -1.94 -8.19 -7.03
C ASN A 92 -0.85 -9.26 -7.01
N LEU A 93 -0.76 -10.06 -5.94
CA LEU A 93 0.18 -11.20 -5.88
C LEU A 93 -0.16 -12.26 -6.92
N VAL A 94 -1.45 -12.58 -7.12
CA VAL A 94 -1.90 -13.54 -8.14
C VAL A 94 -1.51 -13.05 -9.54
N VAL A 95 -1.79 -11.78 -9.86
CA VAL A 95 -1.44 -11.20 -11.17
C VAL A 95 0.07 -11.22 -11.40
N LYS A 96 0.87 -10.77 -10.42
CA LYS A 96 2.33 -10.80 -10.51
C LYS A 96 2.84 -12.22 -10.75
N LYS A 97 2.35 -13.18 -9.97
CA LYS A 97 2.76 -14.57 -10.10
C LYS A 97 2.38 -15.16 -11.46
N ALA A 98 1.18 -14.86 -11.97
CA ALA A 98 0.76 -15.32 -13.30
C ALA A 98 1.66 -14.75 -14.40
N LEU A 99 1.98 -13.45 -14.31
CA LEU A 99 2.91 -12.80 -15.23
C LEU A 99 4.33 -13.39 -15.16
N ASP A 100 4.86 -13.64 -13.97
CA ASP A 100 6.18 -14.25 -13.77
C ASP A 100 6.23 -15.71 -14.26
N GLN A 101 5.09 -16.40 -14.25
CA GLN A 101 4.93 -17.78 -14.71
C GLN A 101 4.56 -17.89 -16.20
N THR A 102 4.57 -16.78 -16.95
CA THR A 102 4.29 -16.76 -18.40
C THR A 102 5.55 -16.31 -19.16
N PRO A 103 6.45 -17.23 -19.55
CA PRO A 103 7.75 -16.89 -20.15
C PRO A 103 7.65 -16.03 -21.42
N GLU A 104 6.58 -16.19 -22.20
CA GLU A 104 6.32 -15.43 -23.43
C GLU A 104 6.17 -13.93 -23.17
N LEU A 105 5.73 -13.55 -21.96
CA LEU A 105 5.59 -12.15 -21.56
C LEU A 105 6.89 -11.55 -21.01
N GLN A 106 7.90 -12.38 -20.72
CA GLN A 106 9.13 -11.94 -20.06
C GLN A 106 9.92 -10.93 -20.91
N ASP A 107 10.04 -11.16 -22.23
CA ASP A 107 10.72 -10.22 -23.13
C ASP A 107 10.01 -8.85 -23.16
N ILE A 108 8.68 -8.85 -23.27
CA ILE A 108 7.88 -7.62 -23.29
C ILE A 108 8.05 -6.85 -21.97
N GLN A 109 8.02 -7.55 -20.84
CA GLN A 109 8.25 -6.93 -19.53
C GLN A 109 9.65 -6.31 -19.40
N LEU A 110 10.67 -7.03 -19.86
CA LEU A 110 12.05 -6.54 -19.81
C LEU A 110 12.22 -5.29 -20.67
N ARG A 111 11.67 -5.28 -21.90
CA ARG A 111 11.70 -4.10 -22.76
C ARG A 111 10.98 -2.90 -22.15
N ALA A 112 9.78 -3.12 -21.60
CA ALA A 112 9.04 -2.08 -20.90
C ALA A 112 9.83 -1.51 -19.70
N LYS A 113 10.44 -2.38 -18.89
CA LYS A 113 11.31 -1.98 -17.77
C LYS A 113 12.54 -1.21 -18.24
N SER A 114 13.15 -1.57 -19.36
CA SER A 114 14.30 -0.87 -19.94
C SER A 114 13.94 0.55 -20.36
N VAL A 115 12.79 0.75 -21.01
CA VAL A 115 12.28 2.08 -21.38
C VAL A 115 12.06 2.94 -20.13
N VAL A 116 11.36 2.40 -19.13
CA VAL A 116 11.11 3.13 -17.87
C VAL A 116 12.42 3.46 -17.15
N THR A 117 13.36 2.52 -17.12
CA THR A 117 14.67 2.71 -16.49
C THR A 117 15.43 3.86 -17.13
N LEU A 118 15.48 3.93 -18.47
CA LEU A 118 16.16 5.01 -19.20
C LEU A 118 15.72 6.40 -18.74
N PHE A 119 14.40 6.62 -18.64
CA PHE A 119 13.85 7.92 -18.22
C PHE A 119 13.96 8.18 -16.71
N ARG A 120 14.08 7.12 -15.89
CA ARG A 120 14.29 7.26 -14.44
C ARG A 120 15.75 7.56 -14.07
N THR A 121 16.71 7.08 -14.85
CA THR A 121 18.15 7.16 -14.50
C THR A 121 18.94 8.19 -15.31
N SER A 122 18.42 8.69 -16.44
CA SER A 122 19.09 9.72 -17.25
C SER A 122 18.36 11.06 -17.20
N CYS A 123 19.01 12.09 -16.65
CA CYS A 123 18.45 13.45 -16.61
C CYS A 123 18.15 13.98 -18.02
N LYS A 124 19.05 13.77 -18.98
CA LYS A 124 18.87 14.21 -20.38
C LYS A 124 17.66 13.55 -21.05
N ALA A 125 17.47 12.25 -20.82
CA ALA A 125 16.33 11.54 -21.38
C ALA A 125 15.02 12.00 -20.73
N LYS A 126 15.01 12.20 -19.41
CA LYS A 126 13.87 12.70 -18.65
C LYS A 126 13.43 14.10 -19.12
N GLU A 127 14.36 15.04 -19.27
CA GLU A 127 14.07 16.39 -19.75
C GLU A 127 13.43 16.36 -21.15
N LYS A 128 14.02 15.59 -22.07
CA LYS A 128 13.45 15.42 -23.41
C LYS A 128 12.03 14.83 -23.37
N LEU A 129 11.77 13.86 -22.49
CA LEU A 129 10.44 13.28 -22.32
C LEU A 129 9.43 14.34 -21.84
N CYS A 130 9.79 15.16 -20.85
CA CYS A 130 8.91 16.24 -20.37
C CYS A 130 8.54 17.21 -21.50
N VAL A 131 9.52 17.67 -22.27
CA VAL A 131 9.28 18.60 -23.40
C VAL A 131 8.30 17.99 -24.40
N VAL A 132 8.51 16.74 -24.80
CA VAL A 132 7.60 16.07 -25.75
C VAL A 132 6.20 15.89 -25.17
N GLN A 133 6.07 15.54 -23.88
CA GLN A 133 4.78 15.41 -23.20
C GLN A 133 4.00 16.73 -23.15
N GLU A 134 4.69 17.85 -22.91
CA GLU A 134 4.08 19.19 -22.94
C GLU A 134 3.59 19.56 -24.35
N MET A 135 4.41 19.29 -25.38
CA MET A 135 4.01 19.51 -26.78
C MET A 135 2.78 18.69 -27.17
N MET A 136 2.74 17.41 -26.78
CA MET A 136 1.58 16.54 -27.05
C MET A 136 0.33 17.02 -26.31
N ALA A 137 0.46 17.46 -25.07
CA ALA A 137 -0.65 18.01 -24.30
C ALA A 137 -1.21 19.29 -24.95
N ALA A 138 -0.36 20.17 -25.49
CA ALA A 138 -0.78 21.36 -26.21
C ALA A 138 -1.58 21.01 -27.48
N VAL A 139 -1.10 20.03 -28.26
CA VAL A 139 -1.79 19.54 -29.48
C VAL A 139 -3.16 18.93 -29.15
N ILE A 140 -3.28 18.16 -28.07
CA ILE A 140 -4.55 17.55 -27.64
C ILE A 140 -5.55 18.61 -27.12
N MET A 141 -5.05 19.69 -26.51
CA MET A 141 -5.89 20.77 -25.97
C MET A 141 -6.26 21.85 -27.01
N GLY A 142 -5.92 21.66 -28.29
CA GLY A 142 -6.36 22.54 -29.37
C GLY A 142 -5.82 23.97 -29.31
N LYS A 143 -4.57 24.14 -28.84
CA LYS A 143 -3.80 25.37 -29.02
C LYS A 143 -2.74 25.21 -30.11
#